data_AF-X1NIX8-F1
#
_entry.id   AF-X1NIX8-F1
#
_cell.length_a   1.000
_cell.length_b   1.000
_cell.length_c   1.000
_cell.angle_alpha   90.00
_cell.angle_beta   90.00
_cell.angle_gamma   90.00
#
_symmetry.space_group_name_H-M   'P 1'
#
loop_
_entity.id
_entity.type
_entity.pdbx_description
1 polymer ?
#
loop_
_entity_poly.entity_id
_entity_poly.type
_entity_poly.pdbx_seq_one_letter_code
_entity_poly.pdbx_strand_id
1 'polypeptide(L)'
;GISSDLYMTAEKWLRGLPGGLALATVAACAGFASISGSSIATAATMGSVALPEMKKHGYSDELASGTVAAGGTLGFLIPPSVVFVIYGIITQQSVGQLLIAGFLPGIILALAFMGIVIARVKINPKLAPVNLEPINWKEKLLSLKDIWAVVLVFLLVIGGIYFGFVTPIEAGALGAFVLFLLGIARRKLTPHVIFDCLLSTAAVSCMVFAIIYGAFLFSTFIALSRLPDSLMNLIGGLDVSRHTILALIILLYLVLGCFIESIPMIILTMPSVLPVI
;
A
#
# COMPACT_ATOMS: atom_id res chain seq x y z
N GLY A 1 15.56 -4.61 12.25
CA GLY A 1 14.73 -5.61 11.53
C GLY A 1 14.27 -4.94 10.25
N ILE A 2 13.89 -5.63 9.16
CA ILE A 2 13.78 -5.00 7.83
C ILE A 2 13.01 -3.65 7.87
N SER A 3 11.87 -3.63 8.55
CA SER A 3 11.05 -2.43 8.79
C SER A 3 11.78 -1.28 9.51
N SER A 4 12.51 -1.60 10.57
CA SER A 4 13.30 -0.63 11.34
C SER A 4 14.55 -0.20 10.57
N ASP A 5 15.20 -1.11 9.84
CA ASP A 5 16.36 -0.83 9.01
C ASP A 5 15.94 0.16 7.88
N LEU A 6 14.78 -0.08 7.26
CA LEU A 6 14.18 0.79 6.26
C LEU A 6 13.82 2.16 6.80
N TYR A 7 13.16 2.22 7.97
CA TYR A 7 12.79 3.48 8.61
C TYR A 7 14.02 4.31 9.00
N MET A 8 15.03 3.69 9.60
CA MET A 8 16.28 4.37 9.99
C MET A 8 17.04 4.89 8.77
N THR A 9 17.09 4.15 7.68
CA THR A 9 17.74 4.66 6.47
C THR A 9 16.93 5.78 5.82
N ALA A 10 15.60 5.65 5.75
CA ALA A 10 14.74 6.74 5.26
C ALA A 10 14.90 8.01 6.10
N GLU A 11 15.00 7.86 7.42
CA GLU A 11 15.28 8.94 8.37
C GLU A 11 16.58 9.63 8.01
N LYS A 12 17.69 8.90 7.89
CA LYS A 12 19.01 9.49 7.58
C LYS A 12 19.02 10.31 6.29
N TRP A 13 18.25 9.89 5.29
CA TRP A 13 18.18 10.55 4.00
C TRP A 13 17.33 11.82 4.04
N LEU A 14 16.19 11.77 4.73
CA LEU A 14 15.16 12.82 4.75
C LEU A 14 15.23 13.73 5.99
N ARG A 15 16.13 13.43 6.93
CA ARG A 15 16.35 14.13 8.21
C ARG A 15 16.43 15.65 8.09
N GLY A 16 17.16 16.13 7.08
CA GLY A 16 17.41 17.57 6.88
C GLY A 16 16.26 18.35 6.25
N LEU A 17 15.12 17.70 5.97
CA LEU A 17 13.93 18.36 5.41
C LEU A 17 12.92 18.71 6.52
N PRO A 18 12.05 19.72 6.30
CA PRO A 18 10.98 20.06 7.24
C PRO A 18 10.06 18.84 7.47
N GLY A 19 9.98 18.36 8.71
CA GLY A 19 9.24 17.15 9.05
C GLY A 19 9.96 15.85 8.69
N GLY A 20 11.30 15.84 8.66
CA GLY A 20 12.12 14.72 8.20
C GLY A 20 11.73 13.34 8.74
N LEU A 21 11.31 13.23 10.01
CA LEU A 21 10.85 11.94 10.58
C LEU A 21 9.52 11.48 9.96
N ALA A 22 8.59 12.41 9.70
CA ALA A 22 7.33 12.10 9.05
C ALA A 22 7.56 11.74 7.56
N LEU A 23 8.46 12.45 6.87
CA LEU A 23 8.85 12.10 5.50
C LEU A 23 9.50 10.71 5.44
N ALA A 24 10.35 10.39 6.42
CA ALA A 24 10.93 9.07 6.58
C ALA A 24 9.86 8.00 6.81
N THR A 25 8.80 8.30 7.57
CA THR A 25 7.65 7.40 7.72
C THR A 25 6.97 7.12 6.38
N VAL A 26 6.67 8.15 5.58
CA VAL A 26 6.05 7.94 4.25
C VAL A 26 6.95 7.11 3.34
N ALA A 27 8.25 7.42 3.29
CA ALA A 27 9.21 6.67 2.50
C ALA A 27 9.35 5.21 2.96
N ALA A 28 9.40 4.99 4.27
CA ALA A 28 9.47 3.65 4.84
C ALA A 28 8.18 2.87 4.62
N CYS A 29 7.01 3.50 4.73
CA CYS A 29 5.74 2.90 4.33
C CYS A 29 5.76 2.51 2.85
N ALA A 30 6.25 3.36 1.96
CA ALA A 30 6.34 3.06 0.54
C ALA A 30 7.26 1.87 0.23
N GLY A 31 8.44 1.82 0.85
CA GLY A 31 9.38 0.71 0.67
C GLY A 31 8.92 -0.58 1.35
N PHE A 32 8.18 -0.50 2.46
CA PHE A 32 7.63 -1.69 3.12
C PHE A 32 6.37 -2.21 2.40
N ALA A 33 5.56 -1.30 1.86
CA ALA A 33 4.44 -1.61 0.97
C ALA A 33 4.91 -2.44 -0.22
N SER A 34 6.07 -2.09 -0.80
CA SER A 34 6.65 -2.80 -1.94
C SER A 34 7.16 -4.22 -1.65
N ILE A 35 6.92 -4.74 -0.45
CA ILE A 35 7.23 -6.11 -0.05
C ILE A 35 6.00 -6.78 0.57
N SER A 36 5.34 -6.07 1.49
CA SER A 36 4.24 -6.64 2.27
C SER A 36 2.93 -6.72 1.50
N GLY A 37 2.73 -5.83 0.52
CA GLY A 37 1.51 -5.74 -0.29
C GLY A 37 0.20 -5.62 0.48
N SER A 38 0.27 -5.16 1.73
CA SER A 38 -0.85 -5.03 2.65
C SER A 38 -0.81 -3.68 3.35
N SER A 39 -1.88 -2.89 3.19
CA SER A 39 -2.00 -1.58 3.84
C SER A 39 -2.05 -1.71 5.37
N ILE A 40 -2.76 -2.71 5.88
CA ILE A 40 -2.92 -2.93 7.32
C ILE A 40 -1.58 -3.35 7.94
N ALA A 41 -0.88 -4.31 7.31
CA ALA A 41 0.43 -4.75 7.79
C ALA A 41 1.45 -3.61 7.75
N THR A 42 1.41 -2.79 6.70
CA THR A 42 2.29 -1.61 6.58
C THR A 42 2.01 -0.61 7.69
N ALA A 43 0.74 -0.23 7.91
CA ALA A 43 0.35 0.71 8.95
C ALA A 43 0.73 0.21 10.36
N ALA A 44 0.44 -1.05 10.68
CA ALA A 44 0.76 -1.64 11.97
C ALA A 44 2.29 -1.69 12.21
N THR A 45 3.03 -2.18 11.22
CA THR A 45 4.48 -2.37 11.34
C THR A 45 5.20 -1.01 11.40
N MET A 46 4.93 -0.12 10.46
CA MET A 46 5.55 1.21 10.42
C MET A 46 5.09 2.08 11.56
N GLY A 47 3.83 1.99 11.98
CA GLY A 47 3.30 2.70 13.14
C GLY A 47 4.04 2.33 14.44
N SER A 48 4.32 1.04 14.65
CA SER A 48 5.05 0.57 15.83
C SER A 48 6.49 1.11 15.92
N VAL A 49 7.10 1.43 14.78
CA VAL A 49 8.48 1.95 14.70
C VAL A 49 8.49 3.47 14.70
N ALA A 50 7.62 4.10 13.92
CA ALA A 50 7.68 5.53 13.65
C ALA A 50 6.96 6.39 14.70
N LEU A 51 5.83 5.92 15.27
CA LEU A 51 5.09 6.70 16.27
C LEU A 51 5.91 6.98 17.53
N PRO A 52 6.58 5.99 18.15
CA PRO A 52 7.41 6.26 19.33
C PRO A 52 8.54 7.25 19.04
N GLU A 53 9.16 7.14 17.86
CA GLU A 53 10.29 7.98 17.48
C GLU A 53 9.87 9.43 17.20
N MET A 54 8.73 9.64 16.53
CA MET A 54 8.14 10.96 16.31
C MET A 54 7.72 11.61 17.63
N LYS A 55 7.11 10.84 18.56
CA LYS A 55 6.74 11.33 19.89
C LYS A 55 7.95 11.76 20.72
N LYS A 56 9.04 10.99 20.68
CA LYS A 56 10.29 11.32 21.35
C LYS A 56 10.88 12.67 20.89
N HIS A 57 10.62 13.03 19.63
CA HIS A 57 11.04 14.30 19.03
C HIS A 57 9.95 15.38 19.06
N GLY A 58 8.90 15.22 19.88
CA GLY A 58 7.89 16.24 20.11
C GLY A 58 6.97 16.52 18.91
N TYR A 59 6.85 15.58 17.96
CA TYR A 59 5.89 15.73 16.86
C TYR A 59 4.45 15.69 17.42
N SER A 60 3.57 16.50 16.83
CA SER A 60 2.14 16.47 17.17
C SER A 60 1.52 15.10 16.87
N ASP A 61 0.60 14.64 17.73
CA ASP A 61 -0.13 13.38 17.51
C ASP A 61 -0.90 13.38 16.18
N GLU A 62 -1.44 14.53 15.76
CA GLU A 62 -2.14 14.69 14.48
C GLU A 62 -1.21 14.39 13.29
N LEU A 63 -0.02 15.01 13.25
CA LEU A 63 0.92 14.78 12.15
C LEU A 63 1.48 13.34 12.19
N ALA A 64 1.82 12.84 13.37
CA ALA A 64 2.41 11.52 13.53
C ALA A 64 1.42 10.41 13.11
N SER A 65 0.20 10.44 13.65
CA SER A 65 -0.83 9.46 13.31
C SER A 65 -1.31 9.58 11.86
N GLY A 66 -1.53 10.81 11.37
CA GLY A 66 -1.95 11.06 10.00
C GLY A 66 -0.94 10.58 8.97
N THR A 67 0.37 10.77 9.23
CA THR A 67 1.43 10.32 8.33
C THR A 67 1.52 8.80 8.26
N VAL A 68 1.38 8.10 9.40
CA VAL A 68 1.34 6.63 9.42
C VAL A 68 0.09 6.10 8.73
N ALA A 69 -1.07 6.70 8.98
CA ALA A 69 -2.33 6.31 8.36
C ALA A 69 -2.28 6.47 6.83
N ALA A 70 -1.86 7.65 6.34
CA ALA A 70 -1.72 7.91 4.91
C ALA A 70 -0.60 7.06 4.27
N GLY A 71 0.56 6.96 4.91
CA GLY A 71 1.65 6.12 4.43
C GLY A 71 1.23 4.65 4.32
N GLY A 72 0.46 4.14 5.30
CA GLY A 72 -0.07 2.79 5.29
C GLY A 72 -0.93 2.48 4.07
N THR A 73 -1.69 3.45 3.54
CA THR A 73 -2.50 3.23 2.34
C THR A 73 -1.68 3.01 1.08
N LEU A 74 -0.38 3.35 1.07
CA LEU A 74 0.50 3.07 -0.07
C LEU A 74 0.65 1.56 -0.34
N GLY A 75 0.43 0.72 0.67
CA GLY A 75 0.36 -0.75 0.55
C GLY A 75 -0.74 -1.25 -0.39
N PHE A 76 -1.76 -0.43 -0.64
CA PHE A 76 -2.81 -0.74 -1.61
C PHE A 76 -2.29 -0.66 -3.04
N LEU A 77 -1.36 0.26 -3.32
CA LEU A 77 -1.06 0.71 -4.67
C LEU A 77 0.37 0.36 -5.13
N ILE A 78 1.34 0.35 -4.22
CA ILE A 78 2.73 0.01 -4.54
C ILE A 78 2.86 -1.52 -4.63
N PRO A 79 3.28 -2.07 -5.79
CA PRO A 79 3.44 -3.50 -6.00
C PRO A 79 4.52 -4.16 -5.09
N PRO A 80 4.34 -5.43 -4.67
CA PRO A 80 3.17 -6.30 -4.91
C PRO A 80 1.96 -5.82 -4.10
N SER A 81 0.74 -5.95 -4.61
CA SER A 81 -0.48 -5.52 -3.90
C SER A 81 -1.55 -6.60 -3.97
N VAL A 82 -2.02 -7.06 -2.81
CA VAL A 82 -3.12 -8.04 -2.72
C VAL A 82 -4.37 -7.48 -3.39
N VAL A 83 -4.64 -6.19 -3.22
CA VAL A 83 -5.88 -5.60 -3.73
C VAL A 83 -5.89 -5.54 -5.26
N PHE A 84 -4.76 -5.24 -5.91
CA PHE A 84 -4.68 -5.33 -7.37
C PHE A 84 -4.83 -6.74 -7.90
N VAL A 85 -4.32 -7.75 -7.20
CA VAL A 85 -4.52 -9.15 -7.56
C VAL A 85 -6.02 -9.49 -7.54
N ILE A 86 -6.72 -9.11 -6.46
CA ILE A 86 -8.16 -9.36 -6.31
C ILE A 86 -8.97 -8.61 -7.37
N TYR A 87 -8.66 -7.33 -7.58
CA TYR A 87 -9.28 -6.54 -8.64
C TYR A 87 -9.10 -7.21 -10.02
N GLY A 88 -7.88 -7.66 -10.35
CA GLY A 88 -7.61 -8.33 -11.62
C GLY A 88 -8.38 -9.64 -11.79
N ILE A 89 -8.52 -10.43 -10.72
CA ILE A 89 -9.32 -11.68 -10.75
C ILE A 89 -10.80 -11.38 -11.02
N ILE A 90 -11.38 -10.39 -10.34
CA ILE A 90 -12.82 -10.08 -10.47
C ILE A 90 -13.13 -9.46 -11.82
N THR A 91 -12.26 -8.56 -12.29
CA THR A 91 -12.44 -7.86 -13.56
C THR A 91 -11.91 -8.65 -14.77
N GLN A 92 -11.35 -9.84 -14.54
CA GLN A 92 -10.71 -10.68 -15.56
C GLN A 92 -9.61 -9.92 -16.34
N GLN A 93 -8.91 -9.02 -15.66
CA GLN A 93 -7.80 -8.23 -16.20
C GLN A 93 -6.45 -8.87 -15.87
N SER A 94 -5.43 -8.53 -16.65
CA SER A 94 -4.07 -9.00 -16.38
C SER A 94 -3.52 -8.39 -15.09
N VAL A 95 -3.37 -9.24 -14.05
CA VAL A 95 -2.78 -8.86 -12.76
C VAL A 95 -1.37 -8.30 -12.94
N GLY A 96 -0.56 -8.87 -13.84
CA GLY A 96 0.78 -8.39 -14.12
C GLY A 96 0.78 -6.95 -14.66
N GLN A 97 -0.12 -6.63 -15.60
CA GLN A 97 -0.25 -5.28 -16.14
C GLN A 97 -0.74 -4.29 -15.08
N LEU A 98 -1.68 -4.69 -14.23
CA LEU A 98 -2.18 -3.85 -13.12
C LEU A 98 -1.07 -3.52 -12.12
N LEU A 99 -0.24 -4.50 -11.76
CA LEU A 99 0.91 -4.29 -10.88
C LEU A 99 1.91 -3.31 -11.54
N ILE A 100 2.22 -3.48 -12.82
CA ILE A 100 3.10 -2.54 -13.55
C ILE A 100 2.49 -1.12 -13.57
N ALA A 101 1.19 -1.02 -13.89
CA ALA A 101 0.48 0.25 -13.94
C ALA A 101 0.39 0.93 -12.56
N GLY A 102 0.32 0.17 -11.48
CA GLY A 102 0.27 0.67 -10.10
C GLY A 102 1.55 1.32 -9.60
N PHE A 103 2.70 1.01 -10.20
CA PHE A 103 3.98 1.54 -9.74
C PHE A 103 4.07 3.07 -9.83
N LEU A 104 3.72 3.64 -11.00
CA LEU A 104 3.84 5.07 -11.25
C LEU A 104 2.89 5.91 -10.36
N PRO A 105 1.57 5.60 -10.27
CA PRO A 105 0.68 6.31 -9.36
C PRO A 105 1.09 6.13 -7.89
N GLY A 106 1.75 5.03 -7.53
CA GLY A 106 2.21 4.78 -6.16
C GLY A 106 3.32 5.73 -5.74
N ILE A 107 4.27 5.98 -6.65
CA ILE A 107 5.31 7.00 -6.46
C ILE A 107 4.70 8.39 -6.40
N ILE A 108 3.80 8.72 -7.32
CA ILE A 108 3.14 10.03 -7.35
C ILE A 108 2.42 10.28 -6.02
N LEU A 109 1.69 9.29 -5.51
CA LEU A 109 0.97 9.41 -4.25
C LEU A 109 1.92 9.54 -3.04
N ALA A 110 3.01 8.76 -3.01
CA ALA A 110 4.02 8.89 -1.96
C ALA A 110 4.66 10.29 -1.95
N LEU A 111 5.00 10.83 -3.13
CA LEU A 111 5.54 12.18 -3.27
C LEU A 111 4.51 13.25 -2.89
N ALA A 112 3.24 13.05 -3.25
CA ALA A 112 2.16 13.95 -2.86
C ALA A 112 2.00 14.00 -1.32
N PHE A 113 2.01 12.85 -0.65
CA PHE A 113 1.98 12.79 0.81
C PHE A 113 3.19 13.47 1.45
N MET A 114 4.40 13.26 0.91
CA MET A 114 5.59 13.99 1.36
C MET A 114 5.46 15.50 1.17
N GLY A 115 4.92 15.93 0.02
CA GLY A 115 4.65 17.34 -0.26
C GLY A 115 3.67 17.97 0.72
N ILE A 116 2.59 17.25 1.06
CA ILE A 116 1.60 17.68 2.06
C ILE A 116 2.24 17.82 3.44
N VAL A 117 3.07 16.85 3.86
CA VAL A 117 3.82 16.93 5.13
C VAL A 117 4.71 18.16 5.16
N ILE A 118 5.52 18.40 4.12
CA ILE A 118 6.39 19.58 4.04
C ILE A 118 5.57 20.87 4.10
N ALA A 119 4.46 20.95 3.36
CA ALA A 119 3.59 22.13 3.34
C ALA A 119 2.99 22.38 4.74
N ARG A 120 2.45 21.35 5.40
CA ARG A 120 1.87 21.47 6.74
C ARG A 120 2.90 21.90 7.78
N VAL A 121 4.11 21.34 7.75
CA VAL A 121 5.18 21.70 8.68
C VAL A 121 5.69 23.13 8.42
N LYS A 122 5.79 23.56 7.16
CA LYS A 122 6.15 24.95 6.83
C LYS A 122 5.10 25.97 7.28
N ILE A 123 3.81 25.63 7.16
CA ILE A 123 2.70 26.49 7.60
C ILE A 123 2.63 26.55 9.13
N ASN A 124 2.81 25.39 9.80
CA ASN A 124 2.80 25.31 11.25
C ASN A 124 4.01 24.51 11.76
N PRO A 125 5.14 25.19 12.02
CA PRO A 125 6.36 24.55 12.53
C PRO A 125 6.19 23.86 13.89
N LYS A 126 5.14 24.20 14.66
CA LYS A 126 4.85 23.53 15.93
C LYS A 126 4.48 22.05 15.76
N LEU A 127 4.09 21.62 14.56
CA LEU A 127 3.74 20.23 14.27
C LEU A 127 4.96 19.30 14.29
N ALA A 128 6.14 19.83 14.00
CA ALA A 128 7.42 19.13 13.98
C ALA A 128 8.54 20.07 14.49
N PRO A 129 8.62 20.28 15.82
CA PRO A 129 9.46 21.33 16.41
C PRO A 129 10.97 21.04 16.31
N VAL A 130 11.36 19.79 16.07
CA VAL A 130 12.76 19.38 15.96
C VAL A 130 13.19 19.39 14.49
N ASN A 131 14.07 20.34 14.15
CA ASN A 131 14.90 20.26 12.96
C ASN A 131 16.14 19.43 13.29
N LEU A 132 16.17 18.21 12.77
CA LEU A 132 17.31 17.32 12.94
C LEU A 132 18.42 17.73 11.97
N GLU A 133 19.66 17.79 12.44
CA GLU A 133 20.79 18.18 11.58
C GLU A 133 21.00 17.17 10.44
N PRO A 134 21.33 17.64 9.22
CA PRO A 134 21.63 16.76 8.10
C PRO A 134 22.81 15.83 8.43
N ILE A 135 22.67 14.57 8.07
CA ILE A 135 23.73 13.57 8.23
C ILE A 135 24.72 13.65 7.07
N ASN A 136 25.99 13.35 7.35
CA ASN A 136 27.07 13.35 6.38
C ASN A 136 26.80 12.35 5.23
N TRP A 137 27.19 12.72 4.01
CA TRP A 137 26.90 11.93 2.80
C TRP A 137 27.44 10.49 2.86
N LYS A 138 28.58 10.27 3.52
CA LYS A 138 29.16 8.93 3.72
C LYS A 138 28.23 8.03 4.53
N GLU A 139 27.63 8.54 5.60
CA GLU A 139 26.71 7.79 6.45
C GLU A 139 25.38 7.50 5.74
N LYS A 140 24.91 8.42 4.90
CA LYS A 140 23.75 8.18 4.02
C LYS A 140 24.00 7.00 3.07
N LEU A 141 25.16 6.97 2.41
CA LEU A 141 25.52 5.87 1.51
C LEU A 141 25.70 4.54 2.25
N LEU A 142 26.33 4.57 3.43
CA LEU A 142 26.49 3.38 4.28
C LEU A 142 25.14 2.78 4.68
N SER A 143 24.13 3.60 4.96
CA SER A 143 22.81 3.14 5.37
C SER A 143 22.01 2.41 4.26
N LEU A 144 22.36 2.60 2.98
CA LEU A 144 21.74 1.84 1.88
C LEU A 144 22.05 0.34 1.98
N LYS A 145 23.20 -0.01 2.59
CA LYS A 145 23.57 -1.40 2.85
C LYS A 145 22.53 -2.11 3.72
N ASP A 146 21.77 -1.39 4.54
CA ASP A 146 20.79 -1.98 5.45
C ASP A 146 19.47 -2.35 4.76
N ILE A 147 19.14 -1.68 3.64
CA ILE A 147 17.89 -1.89 2.85
C ILE A 147 18.06 -2.93 1.73
N TRP A 148 19.25 -3.52 1.55
CA TRP A 148 19.53 -4.44 0.44
C TRP A 148 18.49 -5.56 0.24
N ALA A 149 17.93 -6.08 1.33
CA ALA A 149 16.92 -7.13 1.31
C ALA A 149 15.60 -6.66 0.64
N VAL A 150 15.20 -5.42 0.91
CA VAL A 150 13.99 -4.80 0.32
C VAL A 150 14.19 -4.64 -1.18
N VAL A 151 15.33 -4.06 -1.57
CA VAL A 151 15.68 -3.84 -2.98
C VAL A 151 15.77 -5.17 -3.73
N LEU A 152 16.39 -6.19 -3.13
CA LEU A 152 16.50 -7.52 -3.70
C LEU A 152 15.12 -8.12 -3.99
N VAL A 153 14.23 -8.14 -3.00
CA VAL A 153 12.88 -8.72 -3.15
C VAL A 153 12.07 -7.92 -4.18
N PHE A 154 12.13 -6.59 -4.11
CA PHE A 154 11.45 -5.72 -5.06
C PHE A 154 11.90 -5.97 -6.50
N LEU A 155 13.21 -5.97 -6.76
CA LEU A 155 13.76 -6.20 -8.11
C LEU A 155 13.45 -7.59 -8.63
N LEU A 156 13.46 -8.60 -7.76
CA LEU A 156 13.17 -9.97 -8.14
C LEU A 156 11.68 -10.16 -8.46
N VAL A 157 10.77 -9.57 -7.69
CA VAL A 157 9.32 -9.66 -7.94
C VAL A 157 8.94 -8.82 -9.16
N ILE A 158 9.28 -7.53 -9.16
CA ILE A 158 8.87 -6.60 -10.22
C ILE A 158 9.67 -6.82 -11.50
N GLY A 159 10.99 -7.03 -11.40
CA GLY A 159 11.80 -7.37 -12.55
C GLY A 159 11.37 -8.71 -13.16
N GLY A 160 11.08 -9.71 -12.33
CA GLY A 160 10.59 -11.01 -12.79
C GLY A 160 9.28 -10.90 -13.59
N ILE A 161 8.32 -10.11 -13.10
CA ILE A 161 7.05 -9.84 -13.80
C ILE A 161 7.30 -9.01 -15.07
N TYR A 162 8.14 -7.99 -15.01
CA TYR A 162 8.37 -7.05 -16.13
C TYR A 162 9.05 -7.71 -17.32
N PHE A 163 10.03 -8.58 -17.07
CA PHE A 163 10.71 -9.37 -18.11
C PHE A 163 9.90 -10.61 -18.54
N GLY A 164 8.75 -10.87 -17.92
CA GLY A 164 7.90 -12.02 -18.23
C GLY A 164 8.48 -13.37 -17.81
N PHE A 165 9.49 -13.39 -16.93
CA PHE A 165 10.11 -14.63 -16.45
C PHE A 165 9.23 -15.38 -15.44
N VAL A 166 8.43 -14.65 -14.68
CA VAL A 166 7.53 -15.21 -13.67
C VAL A 166 6.16 -14.54 -13.73
N THR A 167 5.13 -15.32 -13.50
CA THR A 167 3.77 -14.83 -13.29
C THR A 167 3.64 -14.14 -11.93
N PRO A 168 2.60 -13.32 -11.69
CA PRO A 168 2.39 -12.68 -10.39
C PRO A 168 2.30 -13.67 -9.22
N ILE A 169 1.76 -14.87 -9.45
CA ILE A 169 1.64 -15.93 -8.45
C ILE A 169 3.03 -16.49 -8.12
N GLU A 170 3.83 -16.81 -9.14
CA GLU A 170 5.21 -17.29 -8.97
C GLU A 170 6.11 -16.23 -8.34
N ALA A 171 5.93 -14.97 -8.71
CA ALA A 171 6.67 -13.84 -8.13
C ALA A 171 6.38 -13.71 -6.62
N GLY A 172 5.12 -13.87 -6.20
CA GLY A 172 4.75 -13.91 -4.78
C GLY A 172 5.42 -15.05 -4.03
N ALA A 173 5.42 -16.26 -4.60
CA ALA A 173 6.08 -17.43 -4.02
C ALA A 173 7.60 -17.23 -3.89
N LEU A 174 8.23 -16.68 -4.94
CA LEU A 174 9.67 -16.39 -4.95
C LEU A 174 10.04 -15.33 -3.91
N GLY A 175 9.25 -14.25 -3.80
CA GLY A 175 9.44 -13.23 -2.78
C GLY A 175 9.34 -13.77 -1.35
N ALA A 176 8.31 -14.57 -1.07
CA ALA A 176 8.15 -15.23 0.23
C ALA A 176 9.31 -16.18 0.56
N PHE A 177 9.76 -16.98 -0.41
CA PHE A 177 10.88 -17.89 -0.24
C PHE A 177 12.19 -17.16 0.05
N VAL A 178 12.49 -16.08 -0.68
CA VAL A 178 13.69 -15.26 -0.45
C VAL A 178 13.65 -14.59 0.92
N LEU A 179 12.50 -14.04 1.33
CA LEU A 179 12.33 -13.47 2.67
C LEU A 179 12.51 -14.50 3.79
N PHE A 180 12.03 -15.73 3.58
CA PHE A 180 12.24 -16.83 4.51
C PHE A 180 13.72 -17.17 4.66
N LEU A 181 14.45 -17.34 3.55
CA LEU A 181 15.90 -17.58 3.58
C LEU A 181 16.67 -16.43 4.25
N LEU A 182 16.28 -15.19 4.00
CA LEU A 182 16.85 -14.01 4.67
C LEU A 182 16.59 -14.02 6.18
N GLY A 183 15.42 -14.46 6.60
CA GLY A 183 15.07 -14.63 8.01
C GLY A 183 15.97 -15.67 8.70
N ILE A 184 16.24 -16.80 8.04
CA ILE A 184 17.17 -17.84 8.51
C ILE A 184 18.59 -17.26 8.59
N ALA A 185 19.08 -16.64 7.52
CA ALA A 185 20.42 -16.09 7.45
C ALA A 185 20.67 -15.01 8.53
N ARG A 186 19.65 -14.23 8.87
CA ARG A 186 19.73 -13.21 9.95
C ARG A 186 19.52 -13.79 11.35
N ARG A 187 19.28 -15.10 11.51
CA ARG A 187 19.00 -15.79 12.78
C ARG A 187 17.87 -15.16 13.60
N LYS A 188 16.84 -14.63 12.92
CA LYS A 188 15.69 -13.98 13.57
C LYS A 188 14.41 -14.84 13.58
N LEU A 189 14.45 -16.00 12.95
CA LEU A 189 13.33 -16.93 12.91
C LEU A 189 13.39 -17.87 14.10
N THR A 190 12.39 -17.75 14.98
CA THR A 190 12.09 -18.75 16.02
C THR A 190 10.84 -19.54 15.60
N PRO A 191 10.64 -20.76 16.12
CA PRO A 191 9.43 -21.54 15.84
C PRO A 191 8.14 -20.76 16.15
N HIS A 192 8.17 -19.95 17.20
CA HIS A 192 7.06 -19.09 17.59
C HIS A 192 6.77 -18.01 16.53
N VAL A 193 7.81 -17.28 16.07
CA VAL A 193 7.66 -16.27 15.01
C VAL A 193 7.15 -16.89 13.70
N ILE A 194 7.62 -18.09 13.34
CA ILE A 194 7.14 -18.80 12.16
C ILE A 194 5.64 -19.11 12.30
N PHE A 195 5.22 -19.62 13.47
CA PHE A 195 3.81 -19.92 13.73
C PHE A 195 2.93 -18.68 13.66
N ASP A 196 3.36 -17.56 14.26
CA ASP A 196 2.62 -16.30 14.22
C ASP A 196 2.49 -15.75 12.79
N CYS A 197 3.56 -15.83 11.99
CA CYS A 197 3.54 -15.45 10.58
C CYS A 197 2.58 -16.31 9.76
N LEU A 198 2.58 -17.63 9.98
CA LEU A 198 1.66 -18.56 9.31
C LEU A 198 0.21 -18.29 9.70
N LEU A 199 -0.07 -18.06 10.97
CA LEU A 199 -1.42 -17.77 11.47
C LEU A 199 -1.94 -16.43 10.93
N SER A 200 -1.09 -15.40 10.89
CA SER A 200 -1.42 -14.11 10.27
C SER A 200 -1.70 -14.25 8.77
N THR A 201 -0.87 -15.02 8.06
CA THR A 201 -1.06 -15.30 6.62
C THR A 201 -2.35 -16.08 6.36
N ALA A 202 -2.65 -17.07 7.20
CA ALA A 202 -3.87 -17.85 7.12
C ALA A 202 -5.11 -16.98 7.38
N ALA A 203 -5.07 -16.11 8.40
CA ALA A 203 -6.16 -15.18 8.69
C ALA A 203 -6.46 -14.24 7.51
N VAL A 204 -5.42 -13.64 6.92
CA VAL A 204 -5.57 -12.79 5.72
C VAL A 204 -6.13 -13.59 4.55
N SER A 205 -5.65 -14.82 4.34
CA SER A 205 -6.13 -15.71 3.27
C SER A 205 -7.60 -16.11 3.46
N CYS A 206 -8.00 -16.48 4.68
CA CYS A 206 -9.37 -16.83 5.02
C CYS A 206 -10.32 -15.63 4.82
N MET A 207 -9.90 -14.44 5.24
CA MET A 207 -10.65 -13.20 5.00
C MET A 207 -10.85 -12.98 3.51
N VAL A 208 -9.78 -13.07 2.72
CA VAL A 208 -9.83 -12.91 1.26
C VAL A 208 -10.77 -13.94 0.62
N PHE A 209 -10.63 -15.23 0.95
CA PHE A 209 -11.50 -16.28 0.38
C PHE A 209 -12.96 -16.11 0.77
N ALA A 210 -13.26 -15.73 2.01
CA ALA A 210 -14.63 -15.48 2.46
C ALA A 210 -15.28 -14.34 1.66
N ILE A 211 -14.54 -13.23 1.44
CA ILE A 211 -15.06 -12.10 0.66
C ILE A 211 -15.21 -12.49 -0.82
N ILE A 212 -14.26 -13.21 -1.42
CA ILE A 212 -14.37 -13.72 -2.80
C ILE A 212 -15.61 -14.62 -2.94
N TYR A 213 -15.86 -15.53 -2.00
CA TYR A 213 -17.03 -16.39 -2.05
C TYR A 213 -18.34 -15.58 -2.00
N GLY A 214 -18.42 -14.59 -1.10
CA GLY A 214 -19.52 -13.63 -1.07
C GLY A 214 -19.67 -12.85 -2.38
N ALA A 215 -18.55 -12.45 -2.99
CA ALA A 215 -18.51 -11.77 -4.28
C ALA A 215 -19.16 -12.58 -5.39
N PHE A 216 -18.82 -13.87 -5.49
CA PHE A 216 -19.35 -14.75 -6.55
C PHE A 216 -20.86 -14.97 -6.40
N LEU A 217 -21.34 -15.16 -5.17
CA LEU A 217 -22.77 -15.26 -4.90
C LEU A 217 -23.50 -13.96 -5.25
N PHE A 218 -22.93 -12.82 -4.85
CA PHE A 218 -23.50 -11.50 -5.14
C PHE A 218 -23.49 -11.16 -6.63
N SER A 219 -22.40 -11.47 -7.34
CA SER A 219 -22.25 -11.25 -8.79
C SER A 219 -23.33 -11.98 -9.58
N THR A 220 -23.65 -13.22 -9.18
CA THR A 220 -24.75 -13.99 -9.79
C THR A 220 -26.10 -13.31 -9.56
N PHE A 221 -26.34 -12.79 -8.36
CA PHE A 221 -27.56 -12.02 -8.04
C PHE A 221 -27.65 -10.72 -8.87
N ILE A 222 -26.56 -9.97 -8.98
CA ILE A 222 -26.50 -8.74 -9.79
C ILE A 222 -26.78 -9.03 -11.26
N ALA A 223 -26.16 -10.07 -11.83
CA ALA A 223 -26.39 -10.50 -13.21
C ALA A 223 -27.86 -10.88 -13.46
N LEU A 224 -28.50 -11.57 -12.51
CA LEU A 224 -29.92 -11.95 -12.62
C LEU A 224 -30.87 -10.76 -12.44
N SER A 225 -30.51 -9.78 -11.61
CA SER A 225 -31.35 -8.62 -11.31
C SER A 225 -31.46 -7.59 -12.45
N ARG A 226 -30.67 -7.72 -13.52
CA ARG A 226 -30.56 -6.73 -14.62
C ARG A 226 -30.26 -5.30 -14.13
N LEU A 227 -29.65 -5.19 -12.96
CA LEU A 227 -29.18 -3.93 -12.39
C LEU A 227 -28.21 -3.20 -13.34
N PRO A 228 -27.21 -3.89 -13.94
CA PRO A 228 -26.31 -3.25 -14.90
C PRO A 228 -27.05 -2.66 -16.10
N ASP A 229 -27.97 -3.41 -16.72
CA ASP A 229 -28.76 -2.94 -17.87
C ASP A 229 -29.63 -1.73 -17.50
N SER A 230 -30.24 -1.75 -16.31
CA SER A 230 -31.11 -0.66 -15.82
C SER A 230 -30.30 0.60 -15.50
N LEU A 231 -29.10 0.46 -14.92
CA LEU A 231 -28.18 1.57 -14.69
C LEU A 231 -27.64 2.14 -16.00
N MET A 232 -27.28 1.29 -16.97
CA MET A 232 -26.85 1.75 -18.29
C MET A 232 -27.96 2.52 -19.02
N ASN A 233 -29.22 2.12 -18.88
CA ASN A 233 -30.36 2.88 -19.42
C ASN A 233 -30.59 4.20 -18.69
N LEU A 234 -30.43 4.24 -17.35
CA LEU A 234 -30.54 5.46 -16.55
C LEU A 234 -29.44 6.47 -16.91
N ILE A 235 -28.20 5.99 -17.05
CA ILE A 235 -27.03 6.81 -17.37
C ILE A 235 -27.02 7.21 -18.85
N GLY A 236 -27.43 6.32 -19.76
CA GLY A 236 -27.60 6.62 -21.18
C GLY A 236 -28.73 7.63 -21.46
N GLY A 237 -29.70 7.76 -20.53
CA GLY A 237 -30.73 8.79 -20.58
C GLY A 237 -30.31 10.14 -19.97
N LEU A 238 -29.17 10.18 -19.26
CA LEU A 238 -28.60 11.42 -18.74
C LEU A 238 -27.61 11.98 -19.75
N ASP A 239 -27.90 13.16 -20.30
CA ASP A 239 -27.05 13.86 -21.28
C ASP A 239 -25.82 14.52 -20.62
N VAL A 240 -25.08 13.75 -19.82
CA VAL A 240 -23.91 14.21 -19.06
C VAL A 240 -22.63 13.61 -19.61
N SER A 241 -21.58 14.43 -19.65
CA SER A 241 -20.25 13.98 -20.05
C SER A 241 -19.78 12.79 -19.19
N ARG A 242 -19.09 11.83 -19.82
CA ARG A 242 -18.46 10.65 -19.18
C ARG A 242 -17.60 11.03 -17.96
N HIS A 243 -16.97 12.21 -18.00
CA HIS A 243 -16.13 12.70 -16.90
C HIS A 243 -16.95 13.06 -15.65
N THR A 244 -18.20 13.52 -15.82
CA THR A 244 -19.11 13.83 -14.71
C THR A 244 -19.57 12.55 -14.01
N ILE A 245 -19.88 11.51 -14.78
CA ILE A 245 -20.22 10.19 -14.25
C ILE A 245 -19.04 9.61 -13.46
N LEU A 246 -17.83 9.69 -14.03
CA LEU A 246 -16.61 9.26 -13.35
C LEU A 246 -16.37 10.05 -12.04
N ALA A 247 -16.57 11.37 -12.04
CA ALA A 247 -16.43 12.20 -10.85
C ALA A 247 -17.44 11.82 -9.75
N LEU A 248 -18.69 11.51 -10.13
CA LEU A 248 -19.72 11.06 -9.20
C LEU A 248 -19.38 9.70 -8.58
N ILE A 249 -18.85 8.76 -9.39
CA ILE A 249 -18.39 7.46 -8.93
C ILE A 249 -17.21 7.61 -7.95
N ILE A 250 -16.26 8.49 -8.25
CA ILE A 250 -15.13 8.78 -7.34
C ILE A 250 -15.62 9.36 -6.02
N LEU A 251 -16.56 10.31 -6.06
CA LEU A 251 -17.14 10.91 -4.85
C LEU A 251 -17.87 9.87 -4.01
N LEU A 252 -18.65 9.00 -4.65
CA LEU A 252 -19.33 7.88 -4.01
C LEU A 252 -18.31 6.95 -3.32
N TYR A 253 -17.22 6.59 -4.00
CA TYR A 253 -16.16 5.76 -3.41
C TYR A 253 -15.43 6.42 -2.26
N LEU A 254 -15.24 7.74 -2.30
CA LEU A 254 -14.65 8.47 -1.19
C LEU A 254 -15.53 8.35 0.06
N VAL A 255 -16.84 8.53 -0.09
CA VAL A 255 -17.79 8.39 1.02
C VAL A 255 -17.86 6.94 1.52
N LEU A 256 -18.00 5.95 0.62
CA LEU A 256 -18.03 4.54 1.01
C LEU A 256 -16.73 4.12 1.71
N GLY A 257 -15.57 4.64 1.28
CA GLY A 257 -14.27 4.32 1.86
C GLY A 257 -14.07 4.79 3.28
N CYS A 258 -14.89 5.73 3.76
CA CYS A 258 -14.91 6.08 5.18
C CYS A 258 -15.55 4.99 6.06
N PHE A 259 -16.41 4.13 5.49
CA PHE A 259 -17.18 3.13 6.24
C PHE A 259 -16.79 1.68 5.93
N ILE A 260 -16.28 1.41 4.73
CA ILE A 260 -16.06 0.05 4.21
C ILE A 260 -14.59 -0.12 3.80
N GLU A 261 -14.02 -1.27 4.15
CA GLU A 261 -12.67 -1.67 3.72
C GLU A 261 -12.59 -1.83 2.19
N SER A 262 -11.41 -1.59 1.62
CA SER A 262 -11.19 -1.54 0.17
C SER A 262 -11.51 -2.85 -0.56
N ILE A 263 -11.21 -4.02 0.02
CA ILE A 263 -11.47 -5.32 -0.63
C ILE A 263 -12.99 -5.59 -0.79
N PRO A 264 -13.81 -5.55 0.29
CA PRO A 264 -15.26 -5.66 0.16
C PRO A 264 -15.88 -4.63 -0.78
N MET A 265 -15.39 -3.39 -0.75
CA MET A 265 -15.90 -2.32 -1.60
C MET A 265 -15.72 -2.63 -3.09
N ILE A 266 -14.50 -3.03 -3.50
CA ILE A 266 -14.18 -3.40 -4.89
C ILE A 266 -15.06 -4.57 -5.33
N ILE A 267 -15.18 -5.60 -4.48
CA ILE A 267 -15.97 -6.79 -4.75
C ILE A 267 -17.45 -6.48 -4.99
N LEU A 268 -18.05 -5.61 -4.17
CA LEU A 268 -19.48 -5.29 -4.26
C LEU A 268 -19.80 -4.36 -5.44
N THR A 269 -18.89 -3.45 -5.76
CA THR A 269 -19.22 -2.33 -6.65
C THR A 269 -18.66 -2.47 -8.06
N MET A 270 -17.48 -3.11 -8.24
CA MET A 270 -16.87 -3.26 -9.56
C MET A 270 -17.75 -3.98 -10.58
N PRO A 271 -18.48 -5.06 -10.25
CA PRO A 271 -19.35 -5.72 -11.23
C PRO A 271 -20.42 -4.78 -11.82
N SER A 272 -20.83 -3.75 -11.07
CA SER A 272 -21.83 -2.77 -11.50
C SER A 272 -21.21 -1.54 -12.16
N VAL A 273 -20.01 -1.14 -11.74
CA VAL A 273 -19.35 0.10 -12.19
C VAL A 273 -18.52 -0.12 -13.46
N LEU A 274 -17.85 -1.26 -13.61
CA LEU A 274 -16.97 -1.53 -14.76
C LEU A 274 -17.69 -1.45 -16.11
N PRO A 275 -18.93 -1.93 -16.30
CA PRO A 275 -19.64 -1.82 -17.58
C PRO A 275 -20.06 -0.39 -17.94
N VAL A 276 -20.10 0.51 -16.96
CA VAL A 276 -20.59 1.89 -17.10
C VAL A 276 -19.48 2.86 -17.57
N ILE A 277 -18.22 2.53 -17.27
CA ILE A 277 -17.03 3.33 -17.60
C ILE A 277 -16.48 2.92 -18.96
#